data_AF-A0A957QK32-F1
#
_entry.id   AF-A0A957QK32-F1
#
_cell.length_a   1.000
_cell.length_b   1.000
_cell.length_c   1.000
_cell.angle_alpha   90.00
_cell.angle_beta   90.00
_cell.angle_gamma   90.00
#
_symmetry.space_group_name_H-M   'P 1'
#
loop_
_entity.id
_entity.type
_entity.pdbx_description
1 polymer ?
#
loop_
_entity_poly.entity_id
_entity_poly.type
_entity_poly.pdbx_seq_one_letter_code
_entity_poly.pdbx_strand_id
1 'polypeptide(L)'
;RTKTVWRWENGRVNHFYDDALVSGTQQISSVLVHNAQNFDTEALVPYDPAFLAGISAQAYEVDLQKAYDTGRERMRAQTKQFCMDQASTSNIRNFSMTLDFSEESWRYVLLPFYIATYNFQNQAFQLVVNGQTGQVAGQRPVDWTKVWLAMIAMVTPGILLGIIALITLAFGIGIPIGFLAMFALSIGGSYALKTYRTADAMDDV
;
A
#
# COMPACT_ATOMS: atom_id res chain seq x y z
N ARG A 1 23.81 28.30 -7.74
CA ARG A 1 23.35 27.70 -9.01
C ARG A 1 23.57 26.20 -8.92
N THR A 2 22.51 25.40 -8.86
CA THR A 2 22.63 23.93 -8.87
C THR A 2 22.98 23.47 -10.28
N LYS A 3 23.95 22.57 -10.42
CA LYS A 3 24.38 22.00 -11.71
C LYS A 3 24.15 20.50 -11.68
N THR A 4 23.34 19.98 -12.60
CA THR A 4 23.16 18.55 -12.79
C THR A 4 24.32 17.99 -13.61
N VAL A 5 24.98 16.96 -13.10
CA VAL A 5 26.05 16.23 -13.80
C VAL A 5 25.56 14.82 -14.06
N TRP A 6 25.50 14.43 -15.34
CA TRP A 6 25.12 13.09 -15.74
C TRP A 6 26.36 12.19 -15.77
N ARG A 7 26.24 10.97 -15.24
CA ARG A 7 27.26 9.93 -15.30
C ARG A 7 26.65 8.60 -15.68
N TRP A 8 27.43 7.76 -16.35
CA TRP A 8 27.06 6.38 -16.61
C TRP A 8 27.39 5.54 -15.39
N GLU A 9 26.44 4.70 -14.99
CA GLU A 9 26.59 3.75 -13.90
C GLU A 9 26.15 2.37 -14.39
N ASN A 10 26.90 1.35 -13.99
CA ASN A 10 26.55 -0.04 -14.17
C ASN A 10 26.67 -0.75 -12.83
N GLY A 11 25.92 -1.85 -12.69
CA GLY A 11 25.89 -2.59 -11.45
C GLY A 11 25.31 -3.97 -11.68
N ARG A 12 25.41 -4.80 -10.65
CA ARG A 12 24.78 -6.11 -10.61
C ARG A 12 24.11 -6.28 -9.26
N VAL A 13 22.85 -6.67 -9.31
CA VAL A 13 22.09 -7.09 -8.14
C VAL A 13 21.91 -8.60 -8.24
N ASN A 14 22.31 -9.30 -7.19
CA ASN A 14 21.92 -10.69 -6.98
C ASN A 14 20.99 -10.68 -5.77
N HIS A 15 19.80 -11.26 -5.92
CA HIS A 15 18.84 -11.37 -4.85
C HIS A 15 18.28 -12.80 -4.85
N PHE A 16 18.24 -13.40 -3.68
CA PHE A 16 17.60 -14.71 -3.48
C PHE A 16 16.17 -14.48 -3.04
N TYR A 17 15.23 -15.14 -3.70
CA TYR A 17 13.82 -15.10 -3.35
C TYR A 17 13.47 -16.40 -2.63
N ASP A 18 13.13 -16.30 -1.35
CA ASP A 18 12.61 -17.42 -0.57
C ASP A 18 11.08 -17.35 -0.58
N ASP A 19 10.46 -18.15 -1.44
CA ASP A 19 9.03 -18.20 -1.74
C ASP A 19 8.35 -16.87 -2.14
N ALA A 20 8.01 -16.74 -3.42
CA ALA A 20 7.15 -15.66 -3.91
C ALA A 20 5.68 -16.11 -3.98
N LEU A 21 4.87 -15.75 -2.98
CA LEU A 21 3.45 -16.12 -2.94
C LEU A 21 2.64 -15.43 -4.05
N VAL A 22 1.85 -16.24 -4.76
CA VAL A 22 0.88 -15.81 -5.78
C VAL A 22 -0.47 -16.44 -5.47
N SER A 23 -1.55 -15.64 -5.49
CA SER A 23 -2.90 -16.13 -5.22
C SER A 23 -3.31 -17.17 -6.26
N GLY A 24 -3.74 -18.34 -5.80
CA GLY A 24 -4.28 -19.40 -6.65
C GLY A 24 -5.76 -19.22 -7.03
N THR A 25 -6.46 -18.23 -6.46
CA THR A 25 -7.90 -17.97 -6.73
C THR A 25 -8.13 -16.52 -7.14
N GLN A 26 -9.19 -16.30 -7.92
CA GLN A 26 -9.67 -14.98 -8.33
C GLN A 26 -10.94 -14.54 -7.57
N GLN A 27 -11.48 -15.38 -6.68
CA GLN A 27 -12.71 -15.10 -5.93
C GLN A 27 -12.51 -14.06 -4.81
N ILE A 28 -11.27 -13.83 -4.40
CA ILE A 28 -10.90 -12.93 -3.31
C ILE A 28 -10.13 -11.75 -3.91
N SER A 29 -10.37 -10.54 -3.41
CA SER A 29 -9.60 -9.36 -3.79
C SER A 29 -8.09 -9.62 -3.63
N SER A 30 -7.35 -9.46 -4.73
CA SER A 30 -5.89 -9.66 -4.77
C SER A 30 -5.17 -8.69 -3.83
N VAL A 31 -5.74 -7.51 -3.59
CA VAL A 31 -5.21 -6.49 -2.67
C VAL A 31 -5.34 -6.97 -1.22
N LEU A 32 -6.51 -7.52 -0.84
CA LEU A 32 -6.73 -8.05 0.52
C LEU A 32 -5.81 -9.24 0.81
N VAL A 33 -5.71 -10.18 -0.15
CA VAL A 33 -4.79 -11.32 -0.03
C VAL A 33 -3.36 -10.83 0.11
N HIS A 34 -2.91 -9.91 -0.75
CA HIS A 34 -1.57 -9.34 -0.70
C HIS A 34 -1.26 -8.68 0.64
N ASN A 35 -2.22 -7.95 1.22
CA ASN A 35 -2.04 -7.29 2.51
C ASN A 35 -2.02 -8.25 3.70
N ALA A 36 -2.58 -9.46 3.56
CA ALA A 36 -2.62 -10.50 4.58
C ALA A 36 -1.71 -11.72 4.28
N GLN A 37 -0.86 -11.67 3.25
CA GLN A 37 -0.08 -12.83 2.78
C GLN A 37 1.20 -13.14 3.60
N ASN A 38 1.40 -12.52 4.76
CA ASN A 38 2.60 -12.73 5.58
C ASN A 38 2.53 -14.08 6.30
N PHE A 39 2.72 -15.17 5.57
CA PHE A 39 2.89 -16.51 6.11
C PHE A 39 4.37 -16.83 6.30
N ASP A 40 4.66 -17.56 7.37
CA ASP A 40 5.94 -18.23 7.54
C ASP A 40 5.92 -19.52 6.70
N THR A 41 6.61 -19.48 5.56
CA THR A 41 6.69 -20.60 4.63
C THR A 41 7.74 -21.64 5.01
N GLU A 42 8.64 -21.34 5.96
CA GLU A 42 9.58 -22.34 6.50
C GLU A 42 8.84 -23.39 7.33
N ALA A 43 7.70 -23.02 7.91
CA ALA A 43 6.82 -23.90 8.69
C ALA A 43 5.89 -24.79 7.84
N LEU A 44 6.06 -24.83 6.51
CA LEU A 44 5.24 -25.66 5.63
C LEU A 44 5.47 -27.16 5.90
N VAL A 45 4.35 -27.90 5.96
CA VAL A 45 4.35 -29.35 6.11
C VAL A 45 3.75 -30.01 4.85
N PRO A 46 4.10 -31.29 4.57
CA PRO A 46 3.44 -32.04 3.51
C PRO A 46 1.93 -32.04 3.70
N TYR A 47 1.19 -31.92 2.59
CA TYR A 47 -0.26 -31.91 2.63
C TYR A 47 -0.81 -33.24 3.16
N ASP A 48 -1.71 -33.14 4.14
CA ASP A 48 -2.52 -34.23 4.66
C ASP A 48 -4.01 -33.88 4.46
N PRO A 49 -4.83 -34.75 3.83
CA PRO A 49 -6.28 -34.56 3.73
C PRO A 49 -6.98 -34.31 5.07
N ALA A 50 -6.41 -34.76 6.20
CA ALA A 50 -6.93 -34.49 7.53
C ALA A 50 -6.97 -32.99 7.86
N PHE A 51 -6.12 -32.16 7.25
CA PHE A 51 -6.18 -30.70 7.42
C PHE A 51 -7.47 -30.09 6.89
N LEU A 52 -8.13 -30.75 5.93
CA LEU A 52 -9.41 -30.31 5.38
C LEU A 52 -10.63 -30.96 6.05
N ALA A 53 -10.41 -31.82 7.04
CA ALA A 53 -11.51 -32.50 7.71
C ALA A 53 -12.41 -31.49 8.45
N GLY A 54 -13.66 -31.36 7.99
CA GLY A 54 -14.64 -30.47 8.60
C GLY A 54 -14.53 -29.00 8.19
N ILE A 55 -13.66 -28.65 7.24
CA ILE A 55 -13.53 -27.29 6.69
C ILE A 55 -13.65 -27.31 5.16
N SER A 56 -14.27 -26.28 4.60
CA SER A 56 -14.30 -26.07 3.15
C SER A 56 -13.01 -25.37 2.71
N ALA A 57 -12.34 -25.89 1.70
CA ALA A 57 -11.21 -25.24 1.05
C ALA A 57 -11.53 -24.88 -0.39
N GLN A 58 -11.04 -23.72 -0.82
CA GLN A 58 -11.11 -23.29 -2.20
C GLN A 58 -9.98 -23.95 -3.00
N ALA A 59 -10.33 -24.63 -4.09
CA ALA A 59 -9.34 -25.13 -5.03
C ALA A 59 -8.71 -23.97 -5.83
N TYR A 60 -7.51 -24.18 -6.35
CA TYR A 60 -6.89 -23.21 -7.25
C TYR A 60 -7.66 -23.13 -8.56
N GLU A 61 -7.87 -21.91 -9.04
CA GLU A 61 -8.50 -21.59 -10.34
C GLU A 61 -7.48 -21.01 -11.32
N VAL A 62 -6.36 -20.50 -10.80
CA VAL A 62 -5.29 -19.91 -11.60
C VAL A 62 -4.35 -21.03 -12.06
N ASP A 63 -4.14 -21.09 -13.38
CA ASP A 63 -3.19 -22.00 -14.00
C ASP A 63 -1.76 -21.73 -13.53
N LEU A 64 -0.97 -22.81 -13.41
CA LEU A 64 0.42 -22.73 -12.94
C LEU A 64 1.27 -21.77 -13.77
N GLN A 65 1.18 -21.85 -15.10
CA GLN A 65 1.99 -21.03 -15.99
C GLN A 65 1.69 -19.54 -15.76
N LYS A 66 0.40 -19.21 -15.63
CA LYS A 66 -0.05 -17.84 -15.34
C LYS A 66 0.44 -17.36 -13.98
N ALA A 67 0.36 -18.20 -12.95
CA ALA A 67 0.85 -17.86 -11.61
C ALA A 67 2.38 -17.65 -11.61
N TYR A 68 3.11 -18.51 -12.31
CA TYR A 68 4.56 -18.43 -12.47
C TYR A 68 4.99 -17.15 -13.19
N ASP A 69 4.35 -16.81 -14.32
CA ASP A 69 4.64 -15.57 -15.06
C ASP A 69 4.34 -14.32 -14.21
N THR A 70 3.24 -14.34 -13.46
CA THR A 70 2.89 -13.27 -12.50
C THR A 70 3.97 -13.12 -11.42
N GLY A 71 4.46 -14.23 -10.87
CA GLY A 71 5.55 -14.23 -9.89
C GLY A 71 6.84 -13.62 -10.47
N ARG A 72 7.20 -13.98 -11.70
CA ARG A 72 8.37 -13.42 -12.40
C ARG A 72 8.25 -11.93 -12.67
N GLU A 73 7.07 -11.46 -13.05
CA GLU A 73 6.82 -10.02 -13.23
C GLU A 73 7.00 -9.25 -11.92
N ARG A 74 6.48 -9.80 -10.80
CA ARG A 74 6.65 -9.21 -9.46
C ARG A 74 8.11 -9.18 -9.04
N MET A 75 8.83 -10.29 -9.17
CA MET A 75 10.26 -10.36 -8.88
C MET A 75 11.06 -9.40 -9.78
N ARG A 76 10.71 -9.27 -11.06
CA ARG A 76 11.34 -8.31 -11.98
C ARG A 76 11.12 -6.87 -11.53
N ALA A 77 9.91 -6.53 -11.08
CA ALA A 77 9.60 -5.20 -10.57
C ALA A 77 10.36 -4.89 -9.27
N GLN A 78 10.45 -5.85 -8.35
CA GLN A 78 11.22 -5.72 -7.11
C GLN A 78 12.73 -5.60 -7.37
N THR A 79 13.30 -6.46 -8.22
CA THR A 79 14.71 -6.38 -8.60
C THR A 79 15.03 -5.06 -9.31
N LYS A 80 14.10 -4.55 -10.15
CA LYS A 80 14.25 -3.22 -10.75
C LYS A 80 14.37 -2.13 -9.68
N GLN A 81 13.56 -2.19 -8.62
CA GLN A 81 13.65 -1.25 -7.51
C GLN A 81 15.00 -1.39 -6.78
N PHE A 82 15.47 -2.60 -6.49
CA PHE A 82 16.79 -2.82 -5.89
C PHE A 82 17.93 -2.26 -6.74
N CYS A 83 17.86 -2.40 -8.07
CA CYS A 83 18.83 -1.78 -8.98
C CYS A 83 18.80 -0.24 -8.89
N MET A 84 17.62 0.36 -8.74
CA MET A 84 17.47 1.81 -8.57
C MET A 84 17.98 2.27 -7.20
N ASP A 85 17.74 1.51 -6.14
CA ASP A 85 18.18 1.83 -4.79
C ASP A 85 19.70 1.71 -4.62
N GLN A 86 20.35 0.82 -5.40
CA GLN A 86 21.81 0.73 -5.47
C GLN A 86 22.45 1.90 -6.25
N ALA A 87 21.68 2.58 -7.10
CA ALA A 87 22.19 3.71 -7.85
C ALA A 87 22.58 4.85 -6.91
N SER A 88 23.63 5.56 -7.25
CA SER A 88 24.18 6.61 -6.39
C SER A 88 23.31 7.88 -6.30
N THR A 89 22.27 7.98 -7.12
CA THR A 89 21.36 9.14 -7.20
C THR A 89 19.94 8.68 -7.54
N SER A 90 18.95 9.43 -7.05
CA SER A 90 17.54 9.20 -7.36
C SER A 90 17.14 9.62 -8.78
N ASN A 91 17.96 10.45 -9.45
CA ASN A 91 17.67 10.94 -10.80
C ASN A 91 18.28 10.01 -11.86
N ILE A 92 17.54 8.98 -12.24
CA ILE A 92 17.97 7.98 -13.21
C ILE A 92 17.31 8.25 -14.57
N ARG A 93 18.07 8.15 -15.66
CA ARG A 93 17.56 8.21 -17.05
C ARG A 93 18.09 7.03 -17.85
N ASN A 94 17.31 6.59 -18.85
CA ASN A 94 17.66 5.49 -19.75
C ASN A 94 18.04 4.19 -19.01
N PHE A 95 17.29 3.86 -17.95
CA PHE A 95 17.49 2.62 -17.21
C PHE A 95 17.21 1.40 -18.11
N SER A 96 18.15 0.47 -18.12
CA SER A 96 18.01 -0.84 -18.76
C SER A 96 18.47 -1.92 -17.79
N MET A 97 17.78 -3.06 -17.80
CA MET A 97 18.10 -4.21 -16.96
C MET A 97 17.81 -5.49 -17.73
N THR A 98 18.78 -6.40 -17.71
CA THR A 98 18.60 -7.81 -18.07
C THR A 98 18.50 -8.61 -16.79
N LEU A 99 17.55 -9.53 -16.74
CA LEU A 99 17.28 -10.35 -15.56
C LEU A 99 17.25 -11.81 -15.98
N ASP A 100 18.10 -12.60 -15.35
CA ASP A 100 18.18 -14.04 -15.50
C ASP A 100 17.77 -14.70 -14.19
N PHE A 101 17.04 -15.81 -14.28
CA PHE A 101 16.61 -16.62 -13.15
C PHE A 101 17.37 -17.96 -13.20
N SER A 102 17.70 -18.50 -12.03
CA SER A 102 18.40 -19.78 -11.88
C SER A 102 17.85 -20.53 -10.68
N GLU A 103 17.94 -21.87 -10.70
CA GLU A 103 17.50 -22.75 -9.59
C GLU A 103 16.02 -22.56 -9.22
N GLU A 104 15.19 -22.39 -10.24
CA GLU A 104 13.76 -22.14 -10.05
C GLU A 104 13.01 -23.41 -9.65
N SER A 105 12.24 -23.31 -8.57
CA SER A 105 11.30 -24.34 -8.14
C SER A 105 9.94 -23.72 -7.86
N TRP A 106 8.89 -24.54 -7.94
CA TRP A 106 7.53 -24.13 -7.66
C TRP A 106 6.81 -25.25 -6.91
N ARG A 107 5.83 -24.87 -6.10
CA ARG A 107 4.97 -25.79 -5.36
C ARG A 107 3.60 -25.17 -5.15
N TYR A 108 2.58 -26.00 -5.13
CA TYR A 108 1.27 -25.59 -4.63
C TYR A 108 1.28 -25.65 -3.11
N VAL A 109 0.89 -24.55 -2.48
CA VAL A 109 0.74 -24.45 -1.02
C VAL A 109 -0.70 -24.12 -0.68
N LEU A 110 -1.22 -24.80 0.33
CA LEU A 110 -2.53 -24.50 0.90
C LEU A 110 -2.30 -23.65 2.13
N LEU A 111 -2.78 -22.40 2.11
CA LEU A 111 -2.61 -21.45 3.20
C LEU A 111 -3.96 -21.15 3.87
N PRO A 112 -4.02 -21.12 5.22
CA PRO A 112 -5.26 -20.87 5.94
C PRO A 112 -5.60 -19.38 5.92
N PHE A 113 -6.70 -19.03 5.26
CA PHE A 113 -7.32 -17.71 5.36
C PHE A 113 -8.73 -17.84 5.92
N TYR A 114 -9.09 -16.99 6.87
CA TYR A 114 -10.48 -16.80 7.28
C TYR A 114 -11.06 -15.62 6.51
N ILE A 115 -12.20 -15.84 5.87
CA ILE A 115 -12.85 -14.83 5.03
C ILE A 115 -14.23 -14.56 5.62
N ALA A 116 -14.54 -13.28 5.81
CA ALA A 116 -15.85 -12.83 6.24
C ALA A 116 -16.34 -11.73 5.30
N THR A 117 -17.60 -11.83 4.89
CA THR A 117 -18.27 -10.82 4.07
C THR A 117 -19.41 -10.24 4.88
N TYR A 118 -19.49 -8.91 4.94
CA TYR A 118 -20.57 -8.22 5.62
C TYR A 118 -21.19 -7.17 4.70
N ASN A 119 -22.50 -6.95 4.82
CA ASN A 119 -23.21 -5.95 4.03
C ASN A 119 -23.40 -4.67 4.84
N PHE A 120 -23.05 -3.53 4.27
CA PHE A 120 -23.26 -2.21 4.84
C PHE A 120 -23.77 -1.26 3.75
N GLN A 121 -24.88 -0.56 4.00
CA GLN A 121 -25.50 0.37 3.03
C GLN A 121 -25.69 -0.23 1.61
N ASN A 122 -26.18 -1.48 1.53
CA ASN A 122 -26.35 -2.25 0.28
C ASN A 122 -25.06 -2.52 -0.51
N GLN A 123 -23.88 -2.38 0.11
CA GLN A 123 -22.60 -2.77 -0.47
C GLN A 123 -22.00 -3.92 0.34
N ALA A 124 -21.40 -4.89 -0.34
CA ALA A 124 -20.73 -6.03 0.27
C ALA A 124 -19.26 -5.70 0.51
N PHE A 125 -18.81 -5.82 1.75
CA PHE A 125 -17.44 -5.59 2.16
C PHE A 125 -16.80 -6.91 2.57
N GLN A 126 -15.54 -7.10 2.15
CA GLN A 126 -14.78 -8.30 2.46
C GLN A 126 -13.69 -8.05 3.50
N LEU A 127 -13.51 -9.02 4.37
CA LEU A 127 -12.46 -9.10 5.38
C LEU A 127 -11.73 -10.43 5.22
N VAL A 128 -10.41 -10.36 5.16
CA VAL A 128 -9.51 -11.51 5.11
C VAL A 128 -8.63 -11.48 6.35
N VAL A 129 -8.52 -12.61 7.03
CA VAL A 129 -7.65 -12.79 8.19
C VAL A 129 -6.67 -13.92 7.89
N ASN A 130 -5.39 -13.63 8.06
CA ASN A 130 -4.34 -14.63 7.99
C ASN A 130 -4.52 -15.64 9.15
N GLY A 131 -4.68 -16.92 8.82
CA GLY A 131 -4.96 -17.96 9.80
C GLY A 131 -3.76 -18.39 10.65
N GLN A 132 -2.53 -18.01 10.27
CA GLN A 132 -1.31 -18.29 11.04
C GLN A 132 -0.97 -17.13 11.98
N THR A 133 -0.99 -15.90 11.47
CA THR A 133 -0.55 -14.71 12.24
C THR A 133 -1.69 -13.94 12.88
N GLY A 134 -2.93 -14.15 12.43
CA GLY A 134 -4.08 -13.34 12.84
C GLY A 134 -4.10 -11.94 12.21
N GLN A 135 -3.20 -11.63 11.27
CA GLN A 135 -3.20 -10.35 10.58
C GLN A 135 -4.50 -10.15 9.81
N VAL A 136 -5.13 -9.00 10.01
CA VAL A 136 -6.42 -8.65 9.40
C VAL A 136 -6.21 -7.66 8.26
N ALA A 137 -6.74 -7.98 7.08
CA ALA A 137 -6.86 -7.07 5.95
C ALA A 137 -8.31 -7.04 5.50
N GLY A 138 -8.93 -5.86 5.49
CA GLY A 138 -10.32 -5.75 5.06
C GLY A 138 -10.67 -4.36 4.62
N GLN A 139 -11.75 -4.31 3.85
CA GLN A 139 -12.38 -3.08 3.43
C GLN A 139 -13.17 -2.52 4.61
N ARG A 140 -13.16 -1.19 4.79
CA ARG A 140 -13.97 -0.52 5.81
C ARG A 140 -14.73 0.64 5.18
N PRO A 141 -16.03 0.80 5.48
CA PRO A 141 -16.78 1.94 4.98
C PRO A 141 -16.21 3.22 5.55
N VAL A 142 -15.92 4.17 4.67
CA VAL A 142 -15.45 5.49 5.08
C VAL A 142 -16.65 6.35 5.42
N ASP A 143 -16.70 6.81 6.66
CA ASP A 143 -17.69 7.81 7.06
C ASP A 143 -17.21 9.21 6.62
N TRP A 144 -17.55 9.56 5.39
CA TRP A 144 -17.18 10.83 4.77
C TRP A 144 -17.59 12.05 5.60
N THR A 145 -18.67 11.96 6.39
CA THR A 145 -19.09 13.08 7.25
C THR A 145 -18.05 13.39 8.32
N LYS A 146 -17.46 12.36 8.94
CA LYS A 146 -16.38 12.51 9.93
C LYS A 146 -15.09 13.01 9.29
N VAL A 147 -14.79 12.56 8.07
CA VAL A 147 -13.62 13.03 7.30
C VAL A 147 -13.75 14.52 6.99
N TRP A 148 -14.91 14.96 6.49
CA TRP A 148 -15.18 16.39 6.23
C TRP A 148 -15.08 17.23 7.50
N LEU A 149 -15.66 16.78 8.61
CA LEU A 149 -15.61 17.49 9.89
C LEU A 149 -14.15 17.62 10.39
N ALA A 150 -13.35 16.55 10.30
CA ALA A 150 -11.94 16.58 10.66
C ALA A 150 -11.13 17.55 9.77
N MET A 151 -11.37 17.57 8.46
CA MET A 151 -10.71 18.50 7.55
C MET A 151 -11.06 19.97 7.87
N ILE A 152 -12.33 20.27 8.11
CA ILE A 152 -12.76 21.61 8.51
C ILE A 152 -12.08 22.01 9.82
N ALA A 153 -12.05 21.12 10.83
CA ALA A 153 -11.41 21.40 12.12
C ALA A 153 -9.92 21.72 11.98
N MET A 154 -9.20 21.08 11.04
CA MET A 154 -7.77 21.35 10.79
C MET A 154 -7.51 22.72 10.15
N VAL A 155 -8.42 23.20 9.30
CA VAL A 155 -8.25 24.47 8.55
C VAL A 155 -8.81 25.67 9.33
N THR A 156 -9.82 25.44 10.18
CA THR A 156 -10.53 26.49 10.94
C THR A 156 -9.61 27.45 11.72
N PRO A 157 -8.58 27.00 12.46
CA PRO A 157 -7.70 27.90 13.21
C PRO A 157 -6.97 28.92 12.33
N GLY A 158 -6.52 28.49 11.14
CA GLY A 158 -5.86 29.37 10.19
C GLY A 158 -6.80 30.42 9.59
N ILE A 159 -8.06 30.04 9.33
CA ILE A 159 -9.11 30.98 8.87
C ILE A 159 -9.39 32.02 9.95
N LEU A 160 -9.58 31.59 11.20
CA LEU A 160 -9.86 32.49 12.32
C LEU A 160 -8.72 33.48 12.55
N LEU A 161 -7.47 33.01 12.53
CA LEU A 161 -6.30 33.89 12.62
C LEU A 161 -6.22 34.86 11.44
N GLY A 162 -6.61 34.42 10.22
CA GLY A 162 -6.67 35.28 9.05
C GLY A 162 -7.71 36.39 9.18
N ILE A 163 -8.88 36.08 9.74
CA ILE A 163 -9.93 37.07 10.02
C ILE A 163 -9.44 38.08 11.08
N ILE A 164 -8.80 37.60 12.16
CA ILE A 164 -8.22 38.46 13.20
C ILE A 164 -7.13 39.37 12.61
N ALA A 165 -6.28 38.84 11.73
CA ALA A 165 -5.25 39.61 11.03
C ALA A 165 -5.86 40.74 10.18
N LEU A 166 -6.96 40.47 9.49
CA LEU A 166 -7.66 41.45 8.66
C LEU A 166 -8.26 42.58 9.52
N ILE A 167 -8.93 42.24 10.62
CA ILE A 167 -9.53 43.22 11.54
C ILE A 167 -8.46 44.10 12.20
N THR A 168 -7.33 43.50 12.58
CA THR A 168 -6.23 44.20 13.27
C THR A 168 -5.26 44.91 12.34
N LEU A 169 -5.46 44.82 11.01
CA LEU A 169 -4.63 45.46 10.00
C LEU A 169 -4.58 46.98 10.17
N ALA A 170 -5.72 47.60 10.51
CA ALA A 170 -5.84 49.04 10.74
C ALA A 170 -5.01 49.56 11.93
N PHE A 171 -4.61 48.67 12.84
CA PHE A 171 -3.83 48.99 14.04
C PHE A 171 -2.34 48.66 13.89
N GLY A 172 -1.88 48.27 12.69
CA GLY A 172 -0.47 47.96 12.40
C GLY A 172 0.03 46.62 12.91
N ILE A 173 -0.79 45.86 13.64
CA ILE A 173 -0.44 44.54 14.23
C ILE A 173 -0.92 43.38 13.34
N GLY A 174 -1.77 43.64 12.34
CA GLY A 174 -2.34 42.58 11.49
C GLY A 174 -1.34 41.82 10.61
N ILE A 175 -0.20 42.43 10.22
CA ILE A 175 0.80 41.80 9.35
C ILE A 175 1.44 40.55 9.98
N PRO A 176 2.03 40.59 11.20
CA PRO A 176 2.60 39.39 11.82
C PRO A 176 1.54 38.31 12.10
N ILE A 177 0.32 38.70 12.46
CA ILE A 177 -0.79 37.75 12.67
C ILE A 177 -1.17 37.08 11.34
N GLY A 178 -1.14 37.83 10.22
CA GLY A 178 -1.39 37.30 8.89
C GLY A 178 -0.36 36.26 8.45
N PHE A 179 0.92 36.43 8.80
CA PHE A 179 1.94 35.40 8.55
C PHE A 179 1.68 34.12 9.35
N LEU A 180 1.29 34.25 10.62
CA LEU A 180 0.90 33.09 11.44
C LEU A 180 -0.34 32.39 10.89
N ALA A 181 -1.33 33.16 10.41
CA ALA A 181 -2.52 32.62 9.77
C ALA A 181 -2.19 31.83 8.50
N MET A 182 -1.35 32.37 7.61
CA MET A 182 -0.92 31.66 6.40
C MET A 182 -0.13 30.39 6.72
N PHE A 183 0.75 30.44 7.72
CA PHE A 183 1.50 29.27 8.17
C PHE A 183 0.57 28.17 8.70
N ALA A 184 -0.39 28.55 9.56
CA ALA A 184 -1.39 27.63 10.10
C ALA A 184 -2.28 27.03 9.00
N LEU A 185 -2.70 27.84 8.01
CA LEU A 185 -3.48 27.36 6.86
C LEU A 185 -2.69 26.38 5.99
N SER A 186 -1.40 26.66 5.74
CA SER A 186 -0.55 25.77 4.95
C SER A 186 -0.38 24.41 5.62
N ILE A 187 -0.12 24.40 6.93
CA ILE A 187 -0.04 23.18 7.73
C ILE A 187 -1.38 22.45 7.73
N GLY A 188 -2.46 23.13 8.11
CA GLY A 188 -3.81 22.55 8.17
C GLY A 188 -4.26 21.97 6.84
N GLY A 189 -4.02 22.67 5.74
CA GLY A 189 -4.30 22.20 4.39
C GLY A 189 -3.50 20.96 4.01
N SER A 190 -2.21 20.88 4.37
CA SER A 190 -1.39 19.69 4.10
C SER A 190 -1.90 18.43 4.83
N TYR A 191 -2.29 18.58 6.10
CA TYR A 191 -2.86 17.49 6.89
C TYR A 191 -4.27 17.10 6.43
N ALA A 192 -5.11 18.08 6.06
CA ALA A 192 -6.41 17.82 5.47
C ALA A 192 -6.29 17.02 4.16
N LEU A 193 -5.36 17.40 3.28
CA LEU A 193 -5.10 16.68 2.02
C LEU A 193 -4.60 15.26 2.27
N LYS A 194 -3.72 15.07 3.27
CA LYS A 194 -3.25 13.74 3.66
C LYS A 194 -4.41 12.87 4.19
N THR A 195 -5.28 13.46 5.00
CA THR A 195 -6.45 12.78 5.56
C THR A 195 -7.44 12.39 4.46
N TYR A 196 -7.71 13.28 3.51
CA TYR A 196 -8.53 13.00 2.33
C TYR A 196 -7.98 11.83 1.52
N ARG A 197 -6.69 11.88 1.13
CA ARG A 197 -6.07 10.81 0.35
C ARG A 197 -6.07 9.46 1.05
N THR A 198 -5.92 9.48 2.38
CA THR A 198 -5.96 8.26 3.19
C THR A 198 -7.37 7.69 3.27
N ALA A 199 -8.38 8.56 3.38
CA ALA A 199 -9.79 8.17 3.38
C ALA A 199 -10.20 7.58 2.03
N ASP A 200 -9.87 8.28 0.94
CA ASP A 200 -10.14 7.85 -0.44
C ASP A 200 -9.54 6.46 -0.73
N ALA A 201 -8.26 6.27 -0.37
CA ALA A 201 -7.57 4.99 -0.53
C ALA A 201 -8.14 3.85 0.33
N MET A 202 -8.99 4.12 1.33
CA MET A 202 -9.67 3.09 2.12
C MET A 202 -11.02 2.69 1.55
N ASP A 203 -11.63 3.54 0.71
CA ASP A 203 -12.92 3.29 0.05
C ASP A 203 -12.72 2.46 -1.24
N ASP A 204 -11.56 2.61 -1.90
CA ASP A 204 -11.22 1.96 -3.18
C ASP A 204 -10.64 0.53 -3.05
N VAL A 205 -10.41 0.03 -1.84
CA VAL A 205 -9.84 -1.31 -1.56
C VAL A 205 -10.94 -2.31 -1.28
#